data_AF-A0A2N2HCA1-F1
#
_entry.id   AF-A0A2N2HCA1-F1
#
_cell.length_a   1.000
_cell.length_b   1.000
_cell.length_c   1.000
_cell.angle_alpha   90.00
_cell.angle_beta   90.00
_cell.angle_gamma   90.00
#
_symmetry.space_group_name_H-M   'P 1'
#
loop_
_entity.id
_entity.type
_entity.pdbx_description
1 polymer ?
#
loop_
_entity_poly.entity_id
_entity_poly.type
_entity_poly.pdbx_seq_one_letter_code
_entity_poly.pdbx_strand_id
1 'polypeptide(L)'
;MADNPGAATGLKAMNFEMSGLFVALGVVAILMVMIVPLPPFLLDMLLSFNITIGMLILLMSMYNTNPLDFSSFPSLLLITTLFRLALNIASTRLILLHGHEGGGAVGHVIQSFGNFVVGGNFAVGIIIFLIMVLINFVVITKGSGRIAEVAARFTLDAMPGKQMAIDADLNAGLINEAEAKRRRSEVSRQSEFYGAMDGASKFVRGEAVASLVIMVINVIGGFFIGAIMQNMQAAQAAETYTLLTIGDGLVSQIPALVISTSAGIIVSRAASDVSMGKEFMQQFGLQPQALAVSSGIIILFGLIPGLPHLPFLLLGVLMGGVSLLAFNKTAADKEEQKVEAEKEKKAATPLPGAPETVESLLPLDILQLEVGYGLIPLVDEAQEGDLLERIRAIRRQFAMDMGMIIPPLHVRDNLQLKPDQYVLLLKGVEVAKGEIMMGHLLAMDSGMAKRKIEGIPTMEPAFQLPALWIDKEKKDEAQVSGYTVVDPSTVIATHLTEVLRTHADELLGRQDTQKLLDNLAKTHPKVVEELVPGLLPLG
;
A
#
# COMPACT_ATOMS: atom_id res chain seq x y z
N MET A 1 -38.01 -60.33 -29.24
CA MET A 1 -37.74 -61.16 -28.04
C MET A 1 -36.63 -62.12 -28.41
N ALA A 2 -35.53 -62.27 -27.71
CA ALA A 2 -34.76 -61.45 -26.79
C ALA A 2 -33.38 -62.11 -26.87
N ASP A 3 -32.32 -61.38 -27.20
CA ASP A 3 -30.97 -61.91 -27.04
C ASP A 3 -30.05 -60.79 -26.59
N ASN A 4 -29.48 -61.03 -25.42
CA ASN A 4 -28.62 -60.16 -24.66
C ASN A 4 -27.17 -60.53 -24.98
N PRO A 5 -26.27 -59.55 -25.23
CA PRO A 5 -24.88 -59.78 -24.89
C PRO A 5 -24.34 -58.62 -24.05
N GLY A 6 -24.80 -58.53 -22.80
CA GLY A 6 -24.03 -57.92 -21.73
C GLY A 6 -22.96 -58.89 -21.24
N ALA A 7 -21.76 -58.88 -21.83
CA ALA A 7 -20.55 -59.49 -21.23
C ALA A 7 -19.25 -59.19 -22.02
N ALA A 8 -18.96 -57.94 -22.38
CA ALA A 8 -17.59 -57.56 -22.78
C ALA A 8 -17.42 -56.04 -22.80
N THR A 9 -17.03 -55.43 -21.68
CA THR A 9 -16.13 -54.26 -21.59
C THR A 9 -16.18 -53.67 -20.17
N GLY A 10 -15.58 -54.36 -19.21
CA GLY A 10 -15.36 -53.85 -17.84
C GLY A 10 -14.02 -53.14 -17.64
N LEU A 11 -13.30 -52.80 -18.72
CA LEU A 11 -11.92 -52.31 -18.66
C LEU A 11 -11.67 -51.18 -19.68
N LYS A 12 -12.58 -50.20 -19.73
CA LYS A 12 -12.33 -48.94 -20.45
C LYS A 12 -12.61 -47.73 -19.57
N ALA A 13 -11.56 -46.91 -19.46
CA ALA A 13 -11.51 -45.51 -19.02
C ALA A 13 -11.46 -45.25 -17.50
N MET A 14 -10.39 -45.71 -16.84
CA MET A 14 -9.75 -44.85 -15.82
C MET A 14 -8.97 -43.77 -16.58
N ASN A 15 -9.61 -42.64 -16.86
CA ASN A 15 -8.89 -41.42 -17.25
C ASN A 15 -8.16 -40.90 -16.01
N PHE A 16 -6.97 -41.43 -15.74
CA PHE A 16 -6.06 -40.79 -14.80
C PHE A 16 -5.64 -39.45 -15.37
N GLU A 17 -5.92 -38.36 -14.67
CA GLU A 17 -5.23 -37.10 -14.92
C GLU A 17 -3.74 -37.33 -14.68
N MET A 18 -2.95 -37.36 -15.77
CA MET A 18 -1.52 -37.66 -15.73
C MET A 18 -0.77 -36.78 -14.70
N SER A 19 -1.19 -35.53 -14.54
CA SER A 19 -0.68 -34.59 -13.53
C SER A 19 -0.84 -35.09 -12.10
N GLY A 20 -2.01 -35.59 -11.71
CA GLY A 20 -2.27 -36.12 -10.38
C GLY A 20 -1.47 -37.41 -10.10
N LEU A 21 -1.28 -38.24 -11.13
CA LEU A 21 -0.48 -39.46 -11.02
C LEU A 21 1.00 -39.15 -10.76
N PHE A 22 1.57 -38.12 -11.40
CA PHE A 22 2.96 -37.71 -11.16
C PHE A 22 3.19 -37.24 -9.72
N VAL A 23 2.28 -36.46 -9.15
CA VAL A 23 2.39 -36.00 -7.75
C VAL A 23 2.32 -37.18 -6.79
N ALA A 24 1.35 -38.08 -6.99
CA ALA A 24 1.20 -39.27 -6.14
C ALA A 24 2.42 -40.19 -6.22
N LEU A 25 2.92 -40.49 -7.42
CA LEU A 25 4.15 -41.26 -7.61
C LEU A 25 5.36 -40.57 -7.00
N GLY A 26 5.46 -39.24 -7.10
CA GLY A 26 6.51 -38.45 -6.47
C GLY A 26 6.53 -38.59 -4.95
N VAL A 27 5.37 -38.48 -4.29
CA VAL A 27 5.27 -38.67 -2.84
C VAL A 27 5.64 -40.10 -2.43
N VAL A 28 5.20 -41.11 -3.17
CA VAL A 28 5.60 -42.51 -2.93
C VAL A 28 7.11 -42.70 -3.12
N ALA A 29 7.71 -42.07 -4.13
CA ALA A 29 9.15 -42.11 -4.35
C ALA A 29 9.93 -41.46 -3.18
N ILE A 30 9.44 -40.34 -2.64
CA ILE A 30 10.02 -39.71 -1.43
C ILE A 30 9.99 -40.66 -0.23
N LEU A 31 8.87 -41.37 -0.01
CA LEU A 31 8.78 -42.36 1.07
C LEU A 31 9.71 -43.56 0.82
N MET A 32 9.86 -44.00 -0.43
CA MET A 32 10.80 -45.06 -0.79
C MET A 32 12.25 -44.67 -0.50
N VAL A 33 12.64 -43.41 -0.72
CA VAL A 33 13.98 -42.90 -0.37
C VAL A 33 14.28 -43.05 1.13
N MET A 34 13.29 -42.95 2.01
CA MET A 34 13.49 -43.19 3.45
C MET A 34 13.78 -44.66 3.79
N ILE A 35 13.23 -45.59 3.03
CA ILE A 35 13.29 -47.03 3.33
C ILE A 35 14.46 -47.69 2.59
N VAL A 36 14.65 -47.38 1.32
CA VAL A 36 15.62 -48.04 0.43
C VAL A 36 16.99 -47.37 0.54
N PRO A 37 18.08 -48.15 0.71
CA PRO A 37 19.43 -47.58 0.69
C PRO A 37 19.74 -46.97 -0.67
N LEU A 38 20.13 -45.70 -0.69
CA LEU A 38 20.50 -44.99 -1.92
C LEU A 38 21.99 -45.15 -2.23
N PRO A 39 22.37 -45.30 -3.50
CA PRO A 39 23.76 -45.17 -3.90
C PRO A 39 24.22 -43.70 -3.76
N PRO A 40 25.50 -43.42 -3.44
CA PRO A 40 26.01 -42.06 -3.22
C PRO A 40 25.75 -41.10 -4.38
N PHE A 41 25.87 -41.59 -5.62
CA PHE A 41 25.58 -40.80 -6.83
C PHE A 41 24.12 -40.30 -6.89
N LEU A 42 23.16 -41.15 -6.52
CA LEU A 42 21.75 -40.77 -6.53
C LEU A 42 21.44 -39.80 -5.40
N LEU A 43 22.08 -39.95 -4.24
CA LEU A 43 21.98 -38.97 -3.15
C LEU A 43 22.50 -37.59 -3.61
N ASP A 44 23.68 -37.52 -4.23
CA ASP A 44 24.22 -36.26 -4.76
C ASP A 44 23.29 -35.61 -5.79
N MET A 45 22.69 -36.40 -6.68
CA MET A 45 21.70 -35.91 -7.66
C MET A 45 20.45 -35.35 -6.97
N LEU A 46 19.90 -36.05 -5.98
CA LEU A 46 18.71 -35.62 -5.25
C LEU A 46 18.97 -34.40 -4.36
N LEU A 47 20.15 -34.30 -3.72
CA LEU A 47 20.56 -33.12 -2.96
C LEU A 47 20.73 -31.90 -3.88
N SER A 48 21.36 -32.08 -5.05
CA SER A 48 21.50 -31.02 -6.05
C SER A 48 20.14 -30.57 -6.61
N PHE A 49 19.24 -31.53 -6.84
CA PHE A 49 17.87 -31.27 -7.27
C PHE A 49 17.09 -30.47 -6.21
N ASN A 50 17.24 -30.81 -4.93
CA ASN A 50 16.64 -30.07 -3.82
C ASN A 50 17.10 -28.60 -3.77
N ILE A 51 18.41 -28.34 -3.92
CA ILE A 51 18.94 -26.97 -4.03
C ILE A 51 18.34 -26.24 -5.23
N THR A 52 18.27 -26.90 -6.38
CA THR A 52 17.71 -26.33 -7.61
C THR A 52 16.24 -25.97 -7.45
N ILE A 53 15.42 -26.86 -6.87
CA ILE A 53 14.02 -26.58 -6.57
C ILE A 53 13.90 -25.41 -5.59
N GLY A 54 14.71 -25.37 -4.53
CA GLY A 54 14.71 -24.24 -3.59
C GLY A 54 14.93 -22.91 -4.32
N MET A 55 15.95 -22.83 -5.17
CA MET A 55 16.24 -21.63 -5.96
C MET A 55 15.11 -21.28 -6.92
N LEU A 56 14.50 -22.27 -7.59
CA LEU A 56 13.34 -22.04 -8.45
C LEU A 56 12.15 -21.48 -7.67
N ILE A 57 11.88 -22.01 -6.48
CA ILE A 57 10.80 -21.52 -5.60
C ILE A 57 11.06 -20.06 -5.20
N LEU A 58 12.30 -19.70 -4.86
CA LEU A 58 12.67 -18.32 -4.53
C LEU A 58 12.47 -17.39 -5.71
N LEU A 59 12.99 -17.75 -6.89
CA LEU A 59 12.82 -16.92 -8.09
C LEU A 59 11.34 -16.75 -8.44
N MET A 60 10.54 -17.83 -8.40
CA MET A 60 9.09 -17.78 -8.62
C MET A 60 8.40 -16.86 -7.61
N SER A 61 8.80 -16.90 -6.33
CA SER A 61 8.25 -16.02 -5.29
C SER A 61 8.54 -14.53 -5.54
N MET A 62 9.69 -14.22 -6.15
CA MET A 62 10.10 -12.84 -6.46
C MET A 62 9.46 -12.30 -7.76
N TYR A 63 9.19 -13.17 -8.73
CA TYR A 63 8.67 -12.75 -10.04
C TYR A 63 7.15 -12.68 -10.13
N ASN A 64 6.41 -13.56 -9.46
CA ASN A 64 4.94 -13.57 -9.52
C ASN A 64 4.36 -12.29 -8.92
N THR A 65 3.36 -11.70 -9.56
CA THR A 65 2.77 -10.41 -9.13
C THR A 65 1.84 -10.57 -7.95
N ASN A 66 0.94 -11.57 -7.96
CA ASN A 66 0.03 -11.82 -6.85
C ASN A 66 0.40 -13.10 -6.09
N PRO A 67 0.34 -13.11 -4.74
CA PRO A 67 0.56 -14.34 -3.96
C PRO A 67 -0.34 -15.50 -4.37
N LEU A 68 -1.56 -15.21 -4.84
CA LEU A 68 -2.55 -16.21 -5.30
C LEU A 68 -2.22 -16.82 -6.66
N ASP A 69 -1.35 -16.19 -7.47
CA ASP A 69 -0.87 -16.77 -8.74
C ASP A 69 -0.03 -18.02 -8.47
N PHE A 70 0.57 -18.11 -7.28
CA PHE A 70 1.27 -19.30 -6.82
C PHE A 70 0.45 -20.11 -5.81
N SER A 71 -0.82 -20.36 -6.10
CA SER A 71 -1.73 -21.06 -5.16
C SER A 71 -1.28 -22.47 -4.74
N SER A 72 -0.41 -23.12 -5.52
CA SER A 72 0.16 -24.44 -5.19
C SER A 72 1.36 -24.38 -4.22
N PHE A 73 1.82 -23.20 -3.82
CA PHE A 73 2.98 -23.04 -2.95
C PHE A 73 2.86 -23.81 -1.61
N PRO A 74 1.75 -23.75 -0.86
CA PRO A 74 1.66 -24.46 0.43
C PRO A 74 1.86 -25.98 0.28
N SER A 75 1.27 -26.56 -0.77
CA SER A 75 1.41 -27.99 -1.09
C SER A 75 2.83 -28.34 -1.54
N LEU A 76 3.46 -27.49 -2.37
CA LEU A 76 4.87 -27.66 -2.75
C LEU A 76 5.80 -27.58 -1.55
N LEU A 77 5.54 -26.66 -0.62
CA LEU A 77 6.30 -26.53 0.61
C LEU A 77 6.19 -27.81 1.47
N LEU A 78 5.01 -28.42 1.55
CA LEU A 78 4.84 -29.70 2.26
C LEU A 78 5.64 -30.83 1.59
N ILE A 79 5.52 -30.98 0.26
CA ILE A 79 6.21 -32.03 -0.50
C ILE A 79 7.74 -31.85 -0.43
N THR A 80 8.23 -30.62 -0.59
CA THR A 80 9.67 -30.32 -0.50
C THR A 80 10.21 -30.51 0.91
N THR A 81 9.43 -30.18 1.95
CA THR A 81 9.78 -30.49 3.35
C THR A 81 9.90 -32.00 3.57
N LEU A 82 8.95 -32.79 3.07
CA LEU A 82 9.00 -34.25 3.15
C LEU A 82 10.20 -34.82 2.38
N PHE A 83 10.49 -34.28 1.20
CA PHE A 83 11.65 -34.67 0.40
C PHE A 83 12.95 -34.37 1.15
N ARG A 84 13.08 -33.19 1.76
CA ARG A 84 14.23 -32.80 2.60
C ARG A 84 14.41 -33.75 3.78
N LEU A 85 13.33 -34.08 4.49
CA LEU A 85 13.38 -35.05 5.58
C LEU A 85 13.83 -36.43 5.11
N ALA A 86 13.35 -36.88 3.93
CA ALA A 86 13.76 -38.15 3.35
C ALA A 86 15.25 -38.17 3.00
N LEU A 87 15.77 -37.08 2.43
CA LEU A 87 17.19 -36.94 2.12
C LEU A 87 18.06 -36.93 3.38
N ASN A 88 17.65 -36.23 4.45
CA ASN A 88 18.37 -36.25 5.73
C ASN A 88 18.44 -37.68 6.32
N ILE A 89 17.36 -38.46 6.22
CA ILE A 89 17.37 -39.86 6.69
C ILE A 89 18.30 -40.72 5.82
N ALA A 90 18.26 -40.54 4.50
CA ALA A 90 19.09 -41.29 3.56
C ALA A 90 20.58 -40.93 3.71
N SER A 91 20.91 -39.64 3.86
CA SER A 91 22.28 -39.17 4.06
C SER A 91 22.83 -39.61 5.41
N THR A 92 22.06 -39.50 6.50
CA THR A 92 22.43 -40.08 7.81
C THR A 92 22.78 -41.55 7.71
N ARG A 93 21.97 -42.35 7.01
CA ARG A 93 22.25 -43.77 6.84
C ARG A 93 23.59 -43.98 6.13
N LEU A 94 23.85 -43.25 5.05
CA LEU A 94 25.11 -43.31 4.30
C LEU A 94 26.30 -42.87 5.15
N ILE A 95 26.17 -41.78 5.92
CA ILE A 95 27.19 -41.29 6.84
C ILE A 95 27.52 -42.35 7.88
N LEU A 96 26.53 -42.93 8.55
CA LEU A 96 26.75 -43.90 9.63
C LEU A 96 27.26 -45.25 9.13
N LEU A 97 26.86 -45.70 7.93
CA LEU A 97 27.29 -46.98 7.37
C LEU A 97 28.66 -46.89 6.69
N HIS A 98 28.89 -45.87 5.86
CA HIS A 98 30.05 -45.79 4.97
C HIS A 98 31.00 -44.61 5.29
N GLY A 99 30.72 -43.82 6.33
CA GLY A 99 31.57 -42.67 6.70
C GLY A 99 33.01 -43.04 7.06
N HIS A 100 33.25 -44.28 7.52
CA HIS A 100 34.59 -44.80 7.82
C HIS A 100 35.45 -45.04 6.56
N GLU A 101 34.84 -45.20 5.38
CA GLU A 101 35.53 -45.40 4.10
C GLU A 101 36.04 -44.08 3.50
N GLY A 102 35.74 -42.95 4.15
CA GLY A 102 36.12 -41.59 3.73
C GLY A 102 34.98 -40.86 3.02
N GLY A 103 35.16 -39.55 2.79
CA GLY A 103 34.06 -38.68 2.35
C GLY A 103 33.49 -38.99 0.96
N GLY A 104 34.27 -39.62 0.08
CA GLY A 104 33.79 -40.01 -1.26
C GLY A 104 32.73 -41.13 -1.24
N ALA A 105 32.67 -41.93 -0.17
CA ALA A 105 31.72 -43.04 -0.03
C ALA A 105 30.31 -42.60 0.37
N VAL A 106 30.16 -41.37 0.88
CA VAL A 106 28.88 -40.83 1.36
C VAL A 106 28.22 -39.91 0.33
N GLY A 107 29.01 -39.24 -0.51
CA GLY A 107 28.56 -38.32 -1.55
C GLY A 107 29.50 -37.14 -1.71
N HIS A 108 29.81 -36.77 -2.95
CA HIS A 108 30.74 -35.69 -3.25
C HIS A 108 30.18 -34.32 -2.87
N VAL A 109 28.86 -34.13 -2.91
CA VAL A 109 28.22 -32.87 -2.53
C VAL A 109 28.43 -32.62 -1.05
N ILE A 110 28.08 -33.58 -0.19
CA ILE A 110 28.26 -33.50 1.27
C ILE A 110 29.73 -33.23 1.63
N GLN A 111 30.66 -33.98 1.04
CA GLN A 111 32.08 -33.81 1.30
C GLN A 111 32.58 -32.41 0.90
N SER A 112 32.15 -31.91 -0.27
CA SER A 112 32.59 -30.60 -0.78
C SER A 112 32.09 -29.47 0.11
N PHE A 113 30.83 -29.52 0.56
CA PHE A 113 30.27 -28.52 1.47
C PHE A 113 30.92 -28.57 2.86
N GLY A 114 31.23 -29.77 3.37
CA GLY A 114 31.96 -29.93 4.63
C GLY A 114 33.36 -29.30 4.56
N ASN A 115 34.11 -29.59 3.50
CA ASN A 115 35.44 -29.02 3.29
C ASN A 115 35.41 -27.50 3.10
N PHE A 116 34.40 -26.97 2.41
CA PHE A 116 34.25 -25.52 2.17
C PHE A 116 34.13 -24.72 3.48
N VAL A 117 33.38 -25.23 4.46
CA VAL A 117 33.17 -24.52 5.74
C VAL A 117 34.30 -24.78 6.74
N VAL A 118 34.88 -25.98 6.73
CA VAL A 118 35.98 -26.32 7.63
C VAL A 118 37.27 -25.59 7.27
N GLY A 119 37.52 -25.30 5.98
CA GLY A 119 38.67 -24.49 5.55
C GLY A 119 40.04 -25.03 5.99
N GLY A 120 40.12 -26.34 6.27
CA GLY A 120 41.31 -27.01 6.81
C GLY A 120 41.46 -26.95 8.34
N ASN A 121 40.57 -26.26 9.07
CA ASN A 121 40.55 -26.26 10.54
C ASN A 121 39.20 -26.73 11.08
N PHE A 122 39.18 -27.98 11.54
CA PHE A 122 37.99 -28.64 12.06
C PHE A 122 37.29 -27.88 13.21
N ALA A 123 38.04 -27.27 14.13
CA ALA A 123 37.46 -26.50 15.24
C ALA A 123 36.74 -25.24 14.75
N VAL A 124 37.33 -24.54 13.77
CA VAL A 124 36.68 -23.38 13.13
C VAL A 124 35.41 -23.80 12.39
N GLY A 125 35.47 -24.94 11.69
CA GLY A 125 34.31 -25.52 11.01
C GLY A 125 33.13 -25.79 11.94
N ILE A 126 33.37 -26.38 13.12
CA ILE A 126 32.33 -26.60 14.14
C ILE A 126 31.71 -25.26 14.58
N ILE A 127 32.53 -24.25 14.86
CA ILE A 127 32.03 -22.94 15.33
C ILE A 127 31.15 -22.28 14.26
N ILE A 128 31.62 -22.21 13.01
CA ILE A 128 30.87 -21.63 11.90
C ILE A 128 29.56 -22.39 11.68
N PHE A 129 29.62 -23.72 11.72
CA PHE A 129 28.44 -24.55 11.56
C PHE A 129 27.40 -24.34 12.67
N LEU A 130 27.82 -24.27 13.94
CA LEU A 130 26.92 -23.97 15.06
C LEU A 130 26.25 -22.59 14.90
N ILE A 131 27.00 -21.59 14.44
CA ILE A 131 26.45 -20.26 14.13
C ILE A 131 25.40 -20.35 13.01
N MET A 132 25.70 -21.07 11.93
CA MET A 132 24.76 -21.25 10.80
C MET A 132 23.49 -21.98 11.23
N VAL A 133 23.60 -23.06 12.01
CA VAL A 133 22.47 -23.79 12.59
C VAL A 133 21.63 -22.86 13.47
N LEU A 134 22.27 -22.06 14.33
CA LEU A 134 21.58 -21.12 15.21
C LEU A 134 20.83 -20.04 14.43
N ILE A 135 21.47 -19.44 13.41
CA ILE A 135 20.84 -18.46 12.52
C ILE A 135 19.64 -19.09 11.80
N ASN A 136 19.82 -20.28 11.21
CA ASN A 136 18.76 -20.97 10.48
C ASN A 136 17.54 -21.28 11.37
N PHE A 137 17.76 -21.81 12.57
CA PHE A 137 16.65 -22.20 13.45
C PHE A 137 16.01 -21.01 14.17
N VAL A 138 16.82 -20.19 14.85
CA VAL A 138 16.34 -19.13 15.75
C VAL A 138 15.86 -17.91 14.98
N VAL A 139 16.57 -17.51 13.93
CA VAL A 139 16.25 -16.29 13.19
C VAL A 139 15.31 -16.62 12.02
N ILE A 140 15.70 -17.52 11.12
CA ILE A 140 14.94 -17.76 9.89
C ILE A 140 13.69 -18.61 10.14
N THR A 141 13.84 -19.84 10.65
CA THR A 141 12.70 -20.77 10.78
C THR A 141 11.64 -20.24 11.75
N LYS A 142 12.06 -19.80 12.95
CA LYS A 142 11.14 -19.18 13.92
C LYS A 142 10.64 -17.80 13.48
N GLY A 143 11.42 -17.03 12.72
CA GLY A 143 11.02 -15.72 12.21
C GLY A 143 9.94 -15.86 11.13
N SER A 144 10.24 -16.62 10.08
CA SER A 144 9.34 -16.90 8.95
C SER A 144 8.05 -17.57 9.42
N GLY A 145 8.12 -18.53 10.35
CA GLY A 145 6.93 -19.16 10.92
C GLY A 145 6.01 -18.17 11.65
N ARG A 146 6.56 -17.22 12.43
CA ARG A 146 5.77 -16.19 13.10
C ARG A 146 5.15 -15.21 12.10
N ILE A 147 5.90 -14.81 11.08
CA ILE A 147 5.37 -13.94 10.01
C ILE A 147 4.21 -14.64 9.30
N ALA A 148 4.38 -15.91 8.96
CA ALA A 148 3.35 -16.70 8.30
C ALA A 148 2.09 -16.86 9.17
N GLU A 149 2.24 -17.22 10.43
CA GLU A 149 1.14 -17.39 11.39
C GLU A 149 0.35 -16.08 11.60
N VAL A 150 1.07 -14.97 11.84
CA VAL A 150 0.44 -13.67 12.11
C VAL A 150 -0.26 -13.13 10.87
N ALA A 151 0.38 -13.19 9.70
CA ALA A 151 -0.23 -12.73 8.47
C ALA A 151 -1.42 -13.61 8.04
N ALA A 152 -1.33 -14.93 8.18
CA ALA A 152 -2.44 -15.82 7.92
C ALA A 152 -3.61 -15.50 8.85
N ARG A 153 -3.37 -15.35 10.15
CA ARG A 153 -4.41 -15.02 11.12
C ARG A 153 -5.09 -13.69 10.81
N PHE A 154 -4.34 -12.60 10.64
CA PHE A 154 -4.94 -11.31 10.32
C PHE A 154 -5.69 -11.30 8.98
N THR A 155 -5.16 -12.01 7.98
CA THR A 155 -5.81 -12.12 6.67
C THR A 155 -7.10 -12.93 6.76
N LEU A 156 -7.12 -14.02 7.54
CA LEU A 156 -8.30 -14.85 7.78
C LEU A 156 -9.35 -14.13 8.63
N ASP A 157 -8.93 -13.41 9.68
CA ASP A 157 -9.83 -12.61 10.53
C ASP A 157 -10.51 -11.48 9.74
N ALA A 158 -9.88 -10.99 8.67
CA ALA A 158 -10.45 -9.98 7.77
C ALA A 158 -11.43 -10.56 6.71
N MET A 159 -11.56 -11.89 6.57
CA MET A 159 -12.40 -12.51 5.52
C MET A 159 -13.90 -12.20 5.66
N PRO A 160 -14.51 -12.26 6.86
CA PRO A 160 -15.91 -11.88 7.02
C PRO A 160 -16.18 -10.44 6.59
N GLY A 161 -15.29 -9.51 6.94
CA GLY A 161 -15.40 -8.11 6.51
C GLY A 161 -15.33 -7.95 4.99
N LYS A 162 -14.43 -8.67 4.32
CA LYS A 162 -14.37 -8.68 2.84
C LYS A 162 -15.63 -9.27 2.20
N GLN A 163 -16.20 -10.34 2.78
CA GLN A 163 -17.44 -10.93 2.27
C GLN A 163 -18.62 -9.96 2.46
N MET A 164 -18.73 -9.35 3.63
CA MET A 164 -19.76 -8.33 3.92
C MET A 164 -19.63 -7.12 2.98
N ALA A 165 -18.41 -6.67 2.67
CA ALA A 165 -18.18 -5.58 1.72
C ALA A 165 -18.66 -5.95 0.30
N ILE A 166 -18.43 -7.19 -0.16
CA ILE A 166 -18.94 -7.65 -1.46
C ILE A 166 -20.48 -7.69 -1.45
N ASP A 167 -21.09 -8.13 -0.35
CA ASP A 167 -22.55 -8.18 -0.22
C ASP A 167 -23.15 -6.77 -0.17
N ALA A 168 -22.49 -5.83 0.51
CA ALA A 168 -22.86 -4.42 0.54
C ALA A 168 -22.76 -3.78 -0.85
N ASP A 169 -21.66 -4.00 -1.56
CA ASP A 169 -21.46 -3.49 -2.94
C ASP A 169 -22.52 -4.04 -3.91
N LEU A 170 -22.88 -5.32 -3.79
CA LEU A 170 -23.91 -5.95 -4.62
C LEU A 170 -25.30 -5.39 -4.30
N ASN A 171 -25.62 -5.24 -3.01
CA ASN A 171 -26.90 -4.66 -2.55
C ASN A 171 -27.03 -3.18 -2.92
N ALA A 172 -25.91 -2.44 -2.95
CA ALA A 172 -25.85 -1.05 -3.39
C ALA A 172 -25.87 -0.88 -4.92
N GLY A 173 -25.80 -1.98 -5.68
CA GLY A 173 -25.76 -1.94 -7.15
C GLY A 173 -24.44 -1.45 -7.75
N LEU A 174 -23.37 -1.38 -6.96
CA LEU A 174 -22.02 -0.99 -7.42
C LEU A 174 -21.36 -2.09 -8.24
N ILE A 175 -21.72 -3.36 -7.99
CA ILE A 175 -21.24 -4.53 -8.72
C ILE A 175 -22.40 -5.42 -9.17
N ASN A 176 -22.18 -6.21 -10.21
CA ASN A 176 -23.14 -7.21 -10.69
C ASN A 176 -22.92 -8.59 -10.04
N GLU A 177 -23.86 -9.52 -10.23
CA GLU A 177 -23.81 -10.86 -9.62
C GLU A 177 -22.60 -11.70 -10.08
N ALA A 178 -22.17 -11.53 -11.34
CA ALA A 178 -21.00 -12.23 -11.87
C ALA A 178 -19.70 -11.72 -11.23
N GLU A 179 -19.57 -10.41 -11.04
CA GLU A 179 -18.48 -9.72 -10.35
C GLU A 179 -18.43 -10.15 -8.88
N ALA A 180 -19.58 -10.16 -8.20
CA ALA A 180 -19.69 -10.61 -6.81
C ALA A 180 -19.26 -12.08 -6.66
N LYS A 181 -19.69 -12.97 -7.58
CA LYS A 181 -19.27 -14.38 -7.59
C LYS A 181 -17.76 -14.53 -7.80
N ARG A 182 -17.16 -13.73 -8.71
CA ARG A 182 -15.71 -13.71 -8.94
C ARG A 182 -14.95 -13.29 -7.68
N ARG A 183 -15.33 -12.14 -7.08
CA ARG A 183 -14.69 -11.64 -5.85
C ARG A 183 -14.84 -12.61 -4.68
N ARG A 184 -16.01 -13.24 -4.49
CA ARG A 184 -16.20 -14.28 -3.46
C ARG A 184 -15.29 -15.49 -3.71
N SER A 185 -15.11 -15.91 -4.96
CA SER A 185 -14.18 -16.99 -5.30
C SER A 185 -12.73 -16.63 -4.98
N GLU A 186 -12.31 -15.39 -5.25
CA GLU A 186 -10.98 -14.89 -4.90
C GLU A 186 -10.76 -14.85 -3.38
N VAL A 187 -11.75 -14.34 -2.62
CA VAL A 187 -11.73 -14.35 -1.15
C VAL A 187 -11.65 -15.78 -0.61
N SER A 188 -12.38 -16.73 -1.19
CA SER A 188 -12.31 -18.15 -0.84
C SER A 188 -10.92 -18.74 -1.10
N ARG A 189 -10.35 -18.49 -2.28
CA ARG A 189 -8.98 -18.96 -2.62
C ARG A 189 -7.95 -18.34 -1.68
N GLN A 190 -8.14 -17.08 -1.30
CA GLN A 190 -7.28 -16.41 -0.32
C GLN A 190 -7.36 -17.11 1.04
N SER A 191 -8.57 -17.40 1.53
CA SER A 191 -8.75 -18.11 2.80
C SER A 191 -8.10 -19.50 2.79
N GLU A 192 -8.31 -20.29 1.73
CA GLU A 192 -7.69 -21.61 1.58
C GLU A 192 -6.16 -21.52 1.53
N PHE A 193 -5.61 -20.56 0.78
CA PHE A 193 -4.17 -20.36 0.66
C PHE A 193 -3.51 -20.03 2.00
N TYR A 194 -4.00 -19.01 2.72
CA TYR A 194 -3.41 -18.61 4.00
C TYR A 194 -3.65 -19.65 5.10
N GLY A 195 -4.79 -20.36 5.07
CA GLY A 195 -5.04 -21.49 5.97
C GLY A 195 -4.06 -22.66 5.73
N ALA A 196 -3.83 -23.03 4.47
CA ALA A 196 -2.85 -24.05 4.11
C ALA A 196 -1.40 -23.63 4.43
N MET A 197 -1.07 -22.34 4.26
CA MET A 197 0.25 -21.79 4.60
C MET A 197 0.58 -21.90 6.10
N ASP A 198 -0.37 -21.61 6.99
CA ASP A 198 -0.16 -21.74 8.44
C ASP A 198 0.17 -23.21 8.81
N GLY A 199 -0.59 -24.16 8.24
CA GLY A 199 -0.33 -25.59 8.41
C GLY A 199 1.04 -26.03 7.86
N ALA A 200 1.35 -25.62 6.63
CA ALA A 200 2.61 -25.93 5.95
C ALA A 200 3.83 -25.36 6.72
N SER A 201 3.73 -24.14 7.24
CA SER A 201 4.80 -23.48 8.00
C SER A 201 5.12 -24.18 9.32
N LYS A 202 4.10 -24.76 10.00
CA LYS A 202 4.30 -25.61 11.18
C LYS A 202 5.09 -26.88 10.84
N PHE A 203 4.89 -27.43 9.65
CA PHE A 203 5.64 -28.60 9.16
C PHE A 203 7.12 -28.29 8.95
N VAL A 204 7.45 -27.13 8.34
CA VAL A 204 8.85 -26.67 8.17
C VAL A 204 9.54 -26.49 9.51
N ARG A 205 8.84 -25.92 10.49
CA ARG A 205 9.37 -25.79 11.86
C ARG A 205 9.67 -27.14 12.50
N GLY A 206 8.79 -28.13 12.29
CA GLY A 206 9.01 -29.50 12.74
C GLY A 206 10.24 -30.14 12.08
N GLU A 207 10.42 -29.95 10.78
CA GLU A 207 11.58 -30.44 10.04
C GLU A 207 12.89 -29.83 10.54
N ALA A 208 12.94 -28.52 10.81
CA ALA A 208 14.15 -27.89 11.33
C ALA A 208 14.58 -28.46 12.70
N VAL A 209 13.61 -28.80 13.57
CA VAL A 209 13.91 -29.50 14.84
C VAL A 209 14.43 -30.90 14.57
N ALA A 210 13.80 -31.66 13.66
CA ALA A 210 14.24 -33.00 13.30
C ALA A 210 15.66 -32.99 12.74
N SER A 211 16.00 -32.05 11.86
CA SER A 211 17.33 -31.89 11.28
C SER A 211 18.41 -31.60 12.34
N LEU A 212 18.09 -30.81 13.37
CA LEU A 212 18.98 -30.59 14.52
C LEU A 212 19.21 -31.87 15.34
N VAL A 213 18.16 -32.66 15.56
CA VAL A 213 18.27 -33.95 16.27
C VAL A 213 19.10 -34.94 15.47
N ILE A 214 18.86 -35.04 14.15
CA ILE A 214 19.61 -35.89 13.24
C ILE A 214 21.10 -35.54 13.24
N MET A 215 21.44 -34.24 13.23
CA MET A 215 22.81 -33.77 13.35
C MET A 215 23.50 -34.29 14.62
N VAL A 216 22.84 -34.17 15.78
CA VAL A 216 23.39 -34.68 17.06
C VAL A 216 23.58 -36.20 17.00
N ILE A 217 22.63 -36.92 16.42
CA ILE A 217 22.70 -38.38 16.22
C ILE A 217 23.87 -38.73 15.30
N ASN A 218 24.09 -37.99 14.21
CA ASN A 218 25.19 -38.25 13.27
C ASN A 218 26.56 -38.03 13.90
N VAL A 219 26.75 -36.96 14.67
CA VAL A 219 28.02 -36.70 15.36
C VAL A 219 28.29 -37.77 16.43
N ILE A 220 27.35 -38.01 17.34
CA ILE A 220 27.54 -38.93 18.47
C ILE A 220 27.56 -40.39 18.00
N GLY A 221 26.58 -40.78 17.18
CA GLY A 221 26.46 -42.13 16.63
C GLY A 221 27.60 -42.45 15.68
N GLY A 222 27.99 -41.50 14.82
CA GLY A 222 29.13 -41.64 13.92
C GLY A 222 30.45 -41.81 14.67
N PHE A 223 30.68 -41.01 15.71
CA PHE A 223 31.84 -41.19 16.59
C PHE A 223 31.86 -42.58 17.25
N PHE A 224 30.72 -43.04 17.78
CA PHE A 224 30.61 -44.37 18.39
C PHE A 224 30.90 -45.49 17.38
N ILE A 225 30.28 -45.46 16.20
CA ILE A 225 30.48 -46.45 15.15
C ILE A 225 31.94 -46.42 14.65
N GLY A 226 32.49 -45.24 14.38
CA GLY A 226 33.85 -45.07 13.91
C GLY A 226 34.89 -45.56 14.92
N ALA A 227 34.82 -45.10 16.16
CA ALA A 227 35.83 -45.38 17.18
C ALA A 227 35.72 -46.80 17.75
N ILE A 228 34.50 -47.32 17.99
CA ILE A 228 34.30 -48.60 18.68
C ILE A 228 34.04 -49.75 17.71
N MET A 229 33.20 -49.56 16.68
CA MET A 229 32.84 -50.66 15.77
C MET A 229 33.84 -50.81 14.61
N GLN A 230 34.34 -49.71 14.07
CA GLN A 230 35.24 -49.68 12.90
C GLN A 230 36.73 -49.56 13.28
N ASN A 231 37.07 -49.59 14.57
CA ASN A 231 38.44 -49.49 15.11
C ASN A 231 39.25 -48.27 14.59
N MET A 232 38.58 -47.17 14.25
CA MET A 232 39.27 -45.92 13.85
C MET A 232 39.89 -45.24 15.07
N GLN A 233 40.98 -44.49 14.86
CA GLN A 233 41.52 -43.63 15.92
C GLN A 233 40.47 -42.59 16.31
N ALA A 234 40.21 -42.41 17.61
CA ALA A 234 39.13 -41.55 18.11
C ALA A 234 39.16 -40.12 17.53
N ALA A 235 40.35 -39.53 17.37
CA ALA A 235 40.52 -38.22 16.74
C ALA A 235 40.08 -38.22 15.27
N GLN A 236 40.47 -39.24 14.50
CA GLN A 236 40.14 -39.39 13.09
C GLN A 236 38.65 -39.69 12.87
N ALA A 237 38.05 -40.50 13.74
CA ALA A 237 36.61 -40.76 13.75
C ALA A 237 35.83 -39.45 14.03
N ALA A 238 36.24 -38.69 15.04
CA ALA A 238 35.60 -37.41 15.37
C ALA A 238 35.70 -36.42 14.21
N GLU A 239 36.86 -36.30 13.57
CA GLU A 239 37.07 -35.42 12.42
C GLU A 239 36.21 -35.82 11.23
N THR A 240 36.25 -37.11 10.83
CA THR A 240 35.56 -37.60 9.63
C THR A 240 34.04 -37.47 9.76
N TYR A 241 33.46 -38.02 10.83
CA TYR A 241 32.01 -38.02 10.99
C TYR A 241 31.45 -36.63 11.26
N THR A 242 32.19 -35.77 11.95
CA THR A 242 31.74 -34.40 12.16
C THR A 242 31.89 -33.57 10.89
N LEU A 243 32.95 -33.75 10.09
CA LEU A 243 33.07 -33.08 8.78
C LEU A 243 31.91 -33.46 7.86
N LEU A 244 31.58 -34.75 7.78
CA LEU A 244 30.45 -35.23 6.99
C LEU A 244 29.12 -34.73 7.53
N THR A 245 28.95 -34.66 8.85
CA THR A 245 27.73 -34.12 9.46
C THR A 245 27.59 -32.62 9.23
N ILE A 246 28.69 -31.86 9.29
CA ILE A 246 28.70 -30.43 8.95
C ILE A 246 28.31 -30.26 7.49
N GLY A 247 28.93 -31.04 6.59
CA GLY A 247 28.62 -31.02 5.16
C GLY A 247 27.15 -31.30 4.88
N ASP A 248 26.60 -32.38 5.45
CA ASP A 248 25.20 -32.75 5.31
C ASP A 248 24.25 -31.68 5.85
N GLY A 249 24.55 -31.17 7.06
CA GLY A 249 23.78 -30.09 7.66
C GLY A 249 23.76 -28.82 6.79
N LEU A 250 24.88 -28.45 6.18
CA LEU A 250 24.97 -27.28 5.29
C LEU A 250 24.19 -27.47 3.99
N VAL A 251 24.35 -28.63 3.34
CA VAL A 251 23.65 -28.96 2.10
C VAL A 251 22.13 -28.94 2.33
N SER A 252 21.67 -29.44 3.47
CA SER A 252 20.25 -29.44 3.83
C SER A 252 19.73 -28.08 4.29
N GLN A 253 20.59 -27.20 4.81
CA GLN A 253 20.24 -25.86 5.29
C GLN A 253 20.04 -24.84 4.17
N ILE A 254 20.82 -24.89 3.08
CA ILE A 254 20.71 -23.91 1.99
C ILE A 254 19.30 -23.91 1.37
N PRO A 255 18.73 -25.05 0.94
CA PRO A 255 17.36 -25.10 0.45
C PRO A 255 16.34 -24.67 1.50
N ALA A 256 16.57 -25.02 2.78
CA ALA A 256 15.71 -24.63 3.90
C ALA A 256 15.59 -23.11 4.03
N LEU A 257 16.75 -22.45 4.02
CA LEU A 257 16.87 -21.00 4.10
C LEU A 257 16.13 -20.36 2.93
N VAL A 258 16.43 -20.82 1.72
CA VAL A 258 15.86 -20.28 0.48
C VAL A 258 14.32 -20.43 0.48
N ILE A 259 13.79 -21.60 0.82
CA ILE A 259 12.33 -21.86 0.89
C ILE A 259 11.69 -21.05 2.02
N SER A 260 12.31 -20.95 3.19
CA SER A 260 11.79 -20.20 4.33
C SER A 260 11.75 -18.69 4.06
N THR A 261 12.76 -18.15 3.36
CA THR A 261 12.76 -16.77 2.86
C THR A 261 11.67 -16.60 1.79
N SER A 262 11.50 -17.55 0.88
CA SER A 262 10.44 -17.50 -0.15
C SER A 262 9.05 -17.45 0.47
N ALA A 263 8.78 -18.27 1.49
CA ALA A 263 7.53 -18.25 2.24
C ALA A 263 7.32 -16.90 2.93
N GLY A 264 8.38 -16.35 3.54
CA GLY A 264 8.36 -15.01 4.13
C GLY A 264 8.02 -13.92 3.11
N ILE A 265 8.63 -13.95 1.92
CA ILE A 265 8.38 -13.00 0.83
C ILE A 265 6.92 -13.09 0.33
N ILE A 266 6.41 -14.29 0.10
CA ILE A 266 5.04 -14.49 -0.40
C ILE A 266 4.00 -13.98 0.60
N VAL A 267 4.25 -14.19 1.89
CA VAL A 267 3.29 -13.84 2.94
C VAL A 267 3.40 -12.38 3.37
N SER A 268 4.59 -11.77 3.34
CA SER A 268 4.79 -10.36 3.68
C SER A 268 4.41 -9.40 2.55
N ARG A 269 4.19 -9.91 1.35
CA ARG A 269 3.80 -9.11 0.21
C ARG A 269 2.38 -8.57 0.36
N ALA A 270 2.27 -7.24 0.50
CA ALA A 270 1.01 -6.55 0.27
C ALA A 270 0.57 -6.80 -1.18
N ALA A 271 -0.73 -6.91 -1.44
CA ALA A 271 -1.24 -7.14 -2.80
C ALA A 271 -0.82 -5.97 -3.73
N SER A 272 0.33 -6.13 -4.38
CA SER A 272 0.93 -5.18 -5.31
C SER A 272 0.99 -5.83 -6.69
N ASP A 273 0.41 -5.18 -7.69
CA ASP A 273 0.37 -5.67 -9.07
C ASP A 273 1.74 -5.59 -9.79
N VAL A 274 2.79 -5.19 -9.07
CA VAL A 274 4.13 -4.93 -9.60
C VAL A 274 5.12 -5.93 -9.01
N SER A 275 5.98 -6.53 -9.83
CA SER A 275 7.01 -7.46 -9.35
C SER A 275 7.96 -6.79 -8.36
N MET A 276 8.44 -7.56 -7.38
CA MET A 276 9.28 -7.08 -6.28
C MET A 276 10.45 -6.23 -6.77
N GLY A 277 11.19 -6.69 -7.79
CA GLY A 277 12.33 -5.94 -8.35
C GLY A 277 11.95 -4.58 -8.94
N LYS A 278 10.78 -4.48 -9.59
CA LYS A 278 10.27 -3.19 -10.10
C LYS A 278 9.81 -2.29 -8.97
N GLU A 279 9.18 -2.86 -7.95
CA GLU A 279 8.72 -2.14 -6.76
C GLU A 279 9.90 -1.55 -5.96
N PHE A 280 10.97 -2.33 -5.75
CA PHE A 280 12.22 -1.82 -5.16
C PHE A 280 12.82 -0.68 -6.00
N MET A 281 12.92 -0.85 -7.31
CA MET A 281 13.50 0.20 -8.17
C MET A 281 12.64 1.46 -8.21
N GLN A 282 11.30 1.34 -8.18
CA GLN A 282 10.40 2.47 -8.09
C GLN A 282 10.52 3.15 -6.72
N GLN A 283 10.46 2.42 -5.61
CA GLN A 283 10.50 3.01 -4.26
C GLN A 283 11.84 3.72 -3.98
N PHE A 284 12.96 3.08 -4.32
CA PHE A 284 14.29 3.70 -4.16
C PHE A 284 14.51 4.85 -5.15
N GLY A 285 13.97 4.75 -6.37
CA GLY A 285 14.04 5.82 -7.37
C GLY A 285 13.17 7.04 -7.06
N LEU A 286 12.06 6.87 -6.33
CA LEU A 286 11.13 7.94 -5.95
C LEU A 286 11.67 8.84 -4.83
N GLN A 287 12.72 8.42 -4.11
CA GLN A 287 13.33 9.20 -3.03
C GLN A 287 14.82 9.52 -3.33
N PRO A 288 15.10 10.32 -4.38
CA PRO A 288 16.47 10.60 -4.79
C PRO A 288 17.25 11.40 -3.72
N GLN A 289 16.57 12.17 -2.87
CA GLN A 289 17.17 12.86 -1.72
C GLN A 289 17.77 11.90 -0.69
N ALA A 290 17.05 10.82 -0.35
CA ALA A 290 17.54 9.82 0.60
C ALA A 290 18.81 9.14 0.07
N LEU A 291 18.81 8.76 -1.22
CA LEU A 291 19.98 8.18 -1.89
C LEU A 291 21.19 9.13 -1.90
N ALA A 292 20.99 10.43 -2.15
CA ALA A 292 22.07 11.41 -2.13
C ALA A 292 22.70 11.55 -0.73
N VAL A 293 21.88 11.64 0.30
CA VAL A 293 22.34 11.74 1.69
C VAL A 293 23.08 10.48 2.11
N SER A 294 22.53 9.29 1.81
CA SER A 294 23.20 8.01 2.07
C SER A 294 24.54 7.88 1.34
N SER A 295 24.61 8.32 0.08
CA SER A 295 25.87 8.39 -0.68
C SER A 295 26.93 9.24 0.03
N GLY A 296 26.54 10.43 0.51
CA GLY A 296 27.46 11.31 1.26
C GLY A 296 27.98 10.67 2.55
N ILE A 297 27.12 9.99 3.31
CA ILE A 297 27.50 9.28 4.55
C ILE A 297 28.46 8.12 4.25
N ILE A 298 28.18 7.35 3.20
CA ILE A 298 29.01 6.20 2.80
C ILE A 298 30.41 6.67 2.35
N ILE A 299 30.49 7.77 1.59
CA ILE A 299 31.78 8.38 1.21
C ILE A 299 32.54 8.86 2.45
N LEU A 300 31.84 9.46 3.42
CA LEU A 300 32.45 9.92 4.67
C LEU A 300 33.05 8.75 5.47
N PHE A 301 32.33 7.62 5.59
CA PHE A 301 32.89 6.39 6.17
C PHE A 301 34.08 5.86 5.37
N GLY A 302 34.02 5.95 4.04
CA GLY A 302 35.13 5.62 3.16
C GLY A 302 36.38 6.48 3.33
N LEU A 303 36.32 7.61 4.05
CA LEU A 303 37.48 8.45 4.35
C LEU A 303 38.10 8.18 5.74
N ILE A 304 37.43 7.37 6.58
CA ILE A 304 37.92 7.05 7.93
C ILE A 304 39.11 6.08 7.81
N PRO A 305 40.29 6.41 8.37
CA PRO A 305 41.46 5.52 8.35
C PRO A 305 41.19 4.24 9.13
N GLY A 306 41.53 3.10 8.54
CA GLY A 306 41.28 1.75 9.11
C GLY A 306 40.09 1.02 8.51
N LEU A 307 39.25 1.68 7.72
CA LEU A 307 38.18 1.04 6.94
C LEU A 307 38.62 0.77 5.48
N PRO A 308 38.05 -0.24 4.81
CA PRO A 308 38.37 -0.52 3.41
C PRO A 308 37.83 0.59 2.49
N HIS A 309 38.66 1.59 2.21
CA HIS A 309 38.28 2.80 1.44
C HIS A 309 37.61 2.49 0.09
N LEU A 310 38.13 1.50 -0.64
CA LEU A 310 37.70 1.19 -2.01
C LEU A 310 36.22 0.72 -2.09
N PRO A 311 35.74 -0.28 -1.30
CA PRO A 311 34.32 -0.63 -1.24
C PRO A 311 33.38 0.53 -0.92
N PHE A 312 33.72 1.35 0.08
CA PHE A 312 32.85 2.45 0.50
C PHE A 312 32.79 3.56 -0.54
N LEU A 313 33.92 3.97 -1.11
CA LEU A 313 33.94 4.98 -2.17
C LEU A 313 33.19 4.51 -3.42
N LEU A 314 33.36 3.23 -3.81
CA LEU A 314 32.68 2.66 -4.98
C LEU A 314 31.16 2.61 -4.78
N LEU A 315 30.69 2.14 -3.60
CA LEU A 315 29.27 2.13 -3.27
C LEU A 315 28.68 3.54 -3.17
N GLY A 316 29.43 4.47 -2.58
CA GLY A 316 29.05 5.88 -2.49
C GLY A 316 28.85 6.49 -3.88
N VAL A 317 29.83 6.35 -4.78
CA VAL A 317 29.73 6.85 -6.16
C VAL A 317 28.57 6.20 -6.92
N LEU A 318 28.35 4.89 -6.78
CA LEU A 318 27.22 4.21 -7.41
C LEU A 318 25.87 4.74 -6.91
N MET A 319 25.69 4.89 -5.60
CA MET A 319 24.45 5.42 -5.02
C MET A 319 24.22 6.88 -5.41
N GLY A 320 25.28 7.70 -5.44
CA GLY A 320 25.23 9.07 -5.94
C GLY A 320 24.86 9.15 -7.42
N GLY A 321 25.42 8.26 -8.25
CA GLY A 321 25.07 8.14 -9.66
C GLY A 321 23.61 7.77 -9.90
N VAL A 322 23.08 6.80 -9.14
CA VAL A 322 21.66 6.41 -9.20
C VAL A 322 20.76 7.55 -8.73
N SER A 323 21.14 8.27 -7.67
CA SER A 323 20.40 9.44 -7.16
C SER A 323 20.31 10.55 -8.21
N LEU A 324 21.41 10.88 -8.90
CA LEU A 324 21.44 11.90 -9.95
C LEU A 324 20.56 11.52 -11.15
N LEU A 325 20.61 10.25 -11.58
CA LEU A 325 19.74 9.74 -12.65
C LEU A 325 18.25 9.82 -12.25
N ALA A 326 17.93 9.51 -11.00
CA ALA A 326 16.57 9.59 -10.47
C ALA A 326 16.08 11.05 -10.33
N PHE A 327 16.93 11.98 -9.91
CA PHE A 327 16.61 13.42 -9.89
C PHE A 327 16.31 13.95 -11.29
N ASN A 328 17.12 13.60 -12.29
CA ASN A 328 16.93 14.03 -13.67
C ASN A 328 15.63 13.48 -14.27
N LYS A 329 15.28 12.23 -13.97
CA LYS A 329 14.04 11.61 -14.44
C LYS A 329 12.80 12.23 -13.79
N THR A 330 12.86 12.52 -12.48
CA THR A 330 11.77 13.21 -11.76
C THR A 330 11.61 14.67 -12.21
N ALA A 331 12.70 15.33 -12.60
CA ALA A 331 12.67 16.67 -13.17
C ALA A 331 12.07 16.68 -14.59
N ALA A 332 12.42 15.68 -15.42
CA ALA A 332 11.83 15.49 -16.75
C ALA A 332 10.33 15.17 -16.69
N ASP A 333 9.89 14.28 -15.79
CA ASP A 333 8.46 13.98 -15.61
C ASP A 333 7.68 15.21 -15.10
N LYS A 334 8.31 16.07 -14.28
CA LYS A 334 7.73 17.35 -13.85
C LYS A 334 7.70 18.40 -14.96
N GLU A 335 8.65 18.38 -15.88
CA GLU A 335 8.64 19.23 -17.08
C GLU A 335 7.58 18.78 -18.08
N GLU A 336 7.45 17.46 -18.33
CA GLU A 336 6.39 16.91 -19.18
C GLU A 336 5.00 17.20 -18.60
N GLN A 337 4.78 17.01 -17.30
CA GLN A 337 3.52 17.38 -16.64
C GLN A 337 3.23 18.89 -16.67
N LYS A 338 4.26 19.74 -16.61
CA LYS A 338 4.10 21.19 -16.79
C LYS A 338 3.76 21.56 -18.22
N VAL A 339 4.39 20.90 -19.20
CA VAL A 339 4.11 21.10 -20.64
C VAL A 339 2.73 20.59 -21.00
N GLU A 340 2.27 19.50 -20.39
CA GLU A 340 0.93 18.93 -20.58
C GLU A 340 -0.15 19.79 -19.90
N ALA A 341 0.11 20.29 -18.68
CA ALA A 341 -0.75 21.28 -18.02
C ALA A 341 -0.78 22.65 -18.76
N GLU A 342 0.32 23.05 -19.40
CA GLU A 342 0.35 24.23 -20.29
C GLU A 342 -0.37 23.98 -21.62
N LYS A 343 -0.35 22.75 -22.14
CA LYS A 343 -1.14 22.35 -23.32
C LYS A 343 -2.63 22.29 -23.01
N GLU A 344 -3.04 21.77 -21.84
CA GLU A 344 -4.43 21.82 -21.38
C GLU A 344 -4.91 23.26 -21.14
N LYS A 345 -4.06 24.13 -20.56
CA LYS A 345 -4.38 25.57 -20.43
C LYS A 345 -4.46 26.31 -21.76
N LYS A 346 -3.66 25.93 -22.77
CA LYS A 346 -3.74 26.52 -24.13
C LYS A 346 -4.91 25.96 -24.94
N ALA A 347 -5.28 24.69 -24.74
CA ALA A 347 -6.48 24.09 -25.31
C ALA A 347 -7.78 24.61 -24.70
N ALA A 348 -7.73 25.18 -23.49
CA ALA A 348 -8.84 25.86 -22.81
C ALA A 348 -9.05 27.32 -23.27
N THR A 349 -8.37 27.78 -24.32
CA THR A 349 -8.75 29.03 -25.01
C THR A 349 -9.84 28.69 -26.05
N PRO A 350 -11.09 29.14 -25.91
CA PRO A 350 -12.15 28.75 -26.84
C PRO A 350 -11.85 29.29 -28.25
N LEU A 351 -11.89 28.41 -29.25
CA LEU A 351 -12.07 28.80 -30.65
C LEU A 351 -13.47 29.43 -30.79
N PRO A 352 -13.63 30.57 -31.49
CA PRO A 352 -14.95 31.15 -31.73
C PRO A 352 -15.79 30.19 -32.58
N GLY A 353 -16.88 29.64 -32.03
CA GLY A 353 -17.92 28.95 -32.78
C GLY A 353 -17.96 27.42 -32.72
N ALA A 354 -17.43 26.77 -31.67
CA ALA A 354 -17.75 25.35 -31.42
C ALA A 354 -19.17 25.23 -30.83
N PRO A 355 -19.99 24.26 -31.26
CA PRO A 355 -21.32 24.05 -30.69
C PRO A 355 -21.18 23.64 -29.23
N GLU A 356 -21.69 24.48 -28.32
CA GLU A 356 -21.70 24.20 -26.89
C GLU A 356 -22.38 22.85 -26.63
N THR A 357 -21.64 21.92 -26.02
CA THR A 357 -22.18 20.67 -25.51
C THR A 357 -23.29 21.02 -24.51
N VAL A 358 -24.52 20.63 -24.82
CA VAL A 358 -25.72 20.94 -24.04
C VAL A 358 -25.60 20.44 -22.60
N GLU A 359 -24.70 19.48 -22.35
CA GLU A 359 -24.40 18.94 -21.02
C GLU A 359 -23.67 19.91 -20.08
N SER A 360 -22.91 20.90 -20.59
CA SER A 360 -22.23 21.91 -19.75
C SER A 360 -23.18 23.01 -19.25
N LEU A 361 -24.43 23.03 -19.72
CA LEU A 361 -25.49 23.93 -19.25
C LEU A 361 -26.32 23.33 -18.09
N LEU A 362 -26.07 22.07 -17.72
CA LEU A 362 -26.91 21.32 -16.77
C LEU A 362 -26.66 21.60 -15.27
N PRO A 363 -25.45 21.94 -14.78
CA PRO A 363 -25.29 22.25 -13.36
C PRO A 363 -25.80 23.67 -13.09
N LEU A 364 -26.93 23.74 -12.38
CA LEU A 364 -27.42 24.99 -11.80
C LEU A 364 -26.41 25.48 -10.75
N ASP A 365 -25.96 26.73 -10.87
CA ASP A 365 -25.11 27.34 -9.85
C ASP A 365 -25.89 27.39 -8.52
N ILE A 366 -25.35 26.72 -7.49
CA ILE A 366 -26.01 26.65 -6.17
C ILE A 366 -26.06 28.04 -5.54
N LEU A 367 -24.99 28.83 -5.68
CA LEU A 367 -24.89 30.20 -5.19
C LEU A 367 -24.35 31.10 -6.30
N GLN A 368 -25.11 32.14 -6.64
CA GLN A 368 -24.75 33.09 -7.68
C GLN A 368 -25.01 34.52 -7.21
N LEU A 369 -24.04 35.41 -7.40
CA LEU A 369 -24.19 36.85 -7.18
C LEU A 369 -24.21 37.53 -8.55
N GLU A 370 -25.35 38.11 -8.90
CA GLU A 370 -25.49 38.94 -10.10
C GLU A 370 -25.26 40.41 -9.74
N VAL A 371 -24.43 41.09 -10.51
CA VAL A 371 -24.09 42.50 -10.32
C VAL A 371 -24.44 43.33 -11.56
N GLY A 372 -25.00 44.51 -11.34
CA GLY A 372 -25.16 45.53 -12.37
C GLY A 372 -23.80 46.09 -12.81
N TYR A 373 -23.76 46.70 -14.00
CA TYR A 373 -22.49 47.14 -14.59
C TYR A 373 -21.74 48.20 -13.77
N GLY A 374 -22.43 48.97 -12.92
CA GLY A 374 -21.82 49.98 -12.04
C GLY A 374 -21.04 49.37 -10.88
N LEU A 375 -21.30 48.11 -10.54
CA LEU A 375 -20.65 47.39 -9.43
C LEU A 375 -19.50 46.48 -9.90
N ILE A 376 -19.26 46.37 -11.22
CA ILE A 376 -18.13 45.59 -11.79
C ILE A 376 -16.78 45.97 -11.16
N PRO A 377 -16.45 47.26 -10.90
CA PRO A 377 -15.17 47.60 -10.27
C PRO A 377 -14.96 46.98 -8.88
N LEU A 378 -16.03 46.60 -8.16
CA LEU A 378 -15.91 45.95 -6.85
C LEU A 378 -15.49 44.48 -6.95
N VAL A 379 -15.74 43.84 -8.10
CA VAL A 379 -15.51 42.40 -8.32
C VAL A 379 -14.33 42.11 -9.25
N ASP A 380 -13.72 43.12 -9.86
CA ASP A 380 -12.56 42.99 -10.75
C ASP A 380 -11.24 43.21 -9.97
N GLU A 381 -10.42 42.15 -9.84
CA GLU A 381 -9.11 42.21 -9.18
C GLU A 381 -8.15 43.18 -9.91
N ALA A 382 -8.33 43.43 -11.20
CA ALA A 382 -7.50 44.38 -11.97
C ALA A 382 -7.84 45.86 -11.65
N GLN A 383 -9.01 46.12 -11.05
CA GLN A 383 -9.48 47.45 -10.65
C GLN A 383 -9.44 47.68 -9.14
N GLU A 384 -8.61 46.91 -8.43
CA GLU A 384 -8.51 46.96 -6.95
C GLU A 384 -9.82 46.59 -6.23
N GLY A 385 -10.69 45.80 -6.86
CA GLY A 385 -11.92 45.30 -6.25
C GLY A 385 -11.66 44.35 -5.08
N ASP A 386 -12.24 44.64 -3.90
CA ASP A 386 -12.03 43.89 -2.66
C ASP A 386 -13.18 42.93 -2.32
N LEU A 387 -14.28 42.93 -3.10
CA LEU A 387 -15.46 42.10 -2.80
C LEU A 387 -15.17 40.60 -2.91
N LEU A 388 -14.36 40.18 -3.90
CA LEU A 388 -13.96 38.77 -4.05
C LEU A 388 -13.15 38.27 -2.86
N GLU A 389 -12.25 39.09 -2.32
CA GLU A 389 -11.46 38.75 -1.13
C GLU A 389 -12.37 38.62 0.10
N ARG A 390 -13.34 39.52 0.26
CA ARG A 390 -14.33 39.46 1.34
C ARG A 390 -15.22 38.22 1.23
N ILE A 391 -15.66 37.85 0.03
CA ILE A 391 -16.41 36.60 -0.20
C ILE A 391 -15.58 35.38 0.23
N ARG A 392 -14.27 35.36 -0.08
CA ARG A 392 -13.36 34.29 0.41
C ARG A 392 -13.28 34.29 1.93
N ALA A 393 -13.24 35.46 2.58
CA ALA A 393 -13.22 35.58 4.03
C ALA A 393 -14.51 35.07 4.68
N ILE A 394 -15.68 35.42 4.13
CA ILE A 394 -16.99 34.92 4.58
C ILE A 394 -17.00 33.38 4.60
N ARG A 395 -16.55 32.74 3.53
CA ARG A 395 -16.49 31.27 3.45
C ARG A 395 -15.62 30.65 4.55
N ARG A 396 -14.48 31.27 4.88
CA ARG A 396 -13.61 30.81 5.97
C ARG A 396 -14.30 30.99 7.33
N GLN A 397 -14.98 32.12 7.52
CA GLN A 397 -15.69 32.41 8.75
C GLN A 397 -16.81 31.40 9.01
N PHE A 398 -17.63 31.06 8.01
CA PHE A 398 -18.67 30.04 8.15
C PHE A 398 -18.10 28.66 8.51
N ALA A 399 -16.95 28.30 7.94
CA ALA A 399 -16.29 27.03 8.28
C ALA A 399 -15.80 27.00 9.74
N MET A 400 -15.36 28.14 10.29
CA MET A 400 -14.90 28.23 11.69
C MET A 400 -16.06 28.35 12.68
N ASP A 401 -17.04 29.23 12.40
CA ASP A 401 -18.10 29.59 13.34
C ASP A 401 -19.24 28.58 13.34
N MET A 402 -19.61 28.07 12.15
CA MET A 402 -20.77 27.18 11.97
C MET A 402 -20.37 25.74 11.60
N GLY A 403 -19.08 25.47 11.34
CA GLY A 403 -18.61 24.14 10.96
C GLY A 403 -19.11 23.68 9.57
N MET A 404 -19.59 24.60 8.74
CA MET A 404 -20.16 24.31 7.42
C MET A 404 -19.32 24.90 6.30
N ILE A 405 -19.19 24.17 5.19
CA ILE A 405 -18.45 24.63 4.02
C ILE A 405 -19.44 25.18 3.00
N ILE A 406 -19.46 26.50 2.82
CA ILE A 406 -20.32 27.13 1.82
C ILE A 406 -19.78 26.83 0.39
N PRO A 407 -20.67 26.45 -0.56
CA PRO A 407 -20.33 26.33 -1.98
C PRO A 407 -19.62 27.58 -2.54
N PRO A 408 -18.87 27.45 -3.65
CA PRO A 408 -18.34 28.64 -4.32
C PRO A 408 -19.48 29.56 -4.77
N LEU A 409 -19.32 30.87 -4.53
CA LEU A 409 -20.24 31.90 -5.01
C LEU A 409 -19.77 32.36 -6.39
N HIS A 410 -20.55 32.08 -7.43
CA HIS A 410 -20.25 32.55 -8.79
C HIS A 410 -20.73 33.99 -8.96
N VAL A 411 -19.83 34.88 -9.35
CA VAL A 411 -20.18 36.28 -9.64
C VAL A 411 -20.40 36.42 -11.15
N ARG A 412 -21.55 36.95 -11.56
CA ARG A 412 -21.87 37.23 -12.96
C ARG A 412 -22.35 38.66 -13.13
N ASP A 413 -21.99 39.29 -14.24
CA ASP A 413 -22.61 40.54 -14.64
C ASP A 413 -24.00 40.26 -15.25
N ASN A 414 -24.98 41.09 -14.88
CA ASN A 414 -26.31 41.02 -15.47
C ASN A 414 -26.74 42.41 -15.96
N LEU A 415 -26.71 42.59 -17.28
CA LEU A 415 -27.08 43.84 -17.95
C LEU A 415 -28.57 44.19 -17.83
N GLN A 416 -29.41 43.26 -17.35
CA GLN A 416 -30.83 43.52 -17.08
C GLN A 416 -31.06 44.17 -15.71
N LEU A 417 -30.06 44.13 -14.81
CA LEU A 417 -30.12 44.82 -13.52
C LEU A 417 -29.85 46.31 -13.69
N LYS A 418 -30.34 47.12 -12.73
CA LYS A 418 -29.94 48.53 -12.63
C LYS A 418 -28.43 48.64 -12.41
N PRO A 419 -27.80 49.78 -12.79
CA PRO A 419 -26.34 49.95 -12.70
C PRO A 419 -25.77 49.64 -11.30
N ASP A 420 -26.49 50.11 -10.29
CA ASP A 420 -26.09 50.12 -8.87
C ASP A 420 -26.69 48.96 -8.06
N GLN A 421 -27.28 47.97 -8.74
CA GLN A 421 -28.03 46.88 -8.10
C GLN A 421 -27.23 45.58 -8.11
N TYR A 422 -27.39 44.78 -7.05
CA TYR A 422 -26.96 43.39 -7.01
C TYR A 422 -28.08 42.47 -6.54
N VAL A 423 -28.03 41.21 -6.97
CA VAL A 423 -28.99 40.16 -6.64
C VAL A 423 -28.24 38.89 -6.26
N LEU A 424 -28.58 38.29 -5.13
CA LEU A 424 -28.10 36.97 -4.73
C LEU A 424 -29.15 35.92 -5.11
N LEU A 425 -28.70 34.91 -5.84
CA LEU A 425 -29.50 33.76 -6.20
C LEU A 425 -29.00 32.51 -5.48
N LEU A 426 -29.95 31.72 -4.97
CA LEU A 426 -29.73 30.41 -4.40
C LEU A 426 -30.46 29.40 -5.30
N LYS A 427 -29.73 28.47 -5.91
CA LYS A 427 -30.28 27.47 -6.85
C LYS A 427 -31.15 28.15 -7.92
N GLY A 428 -30.66 29.24 -8.50
CA GLY A 428 -31.36 30.03 -9.53
C GLY A 428 -32.56 30.87 -9.06
N VAL A 429 -32.86 30.90 -7.76
CA VAL A 429 -33.97 31.71 -7.21
C VAL A 429 -33.41 32.94 -6.50
N GLU A 430 -33.95 34.14 -6.80
CA GLU A 430 -33.63 35.38 -6.08
C GLU A 430 -33.99 35.24 -4.59
N VAL A 431 -32.98 35.29 -3.72
CA VAL A 431 -33.14 35.26 -2.26
C VAL A 431 -32.88 36.62 -1.61
N ALA A 432 -32.09 37.47 -2.25
CA ALA A 432 -31.81 38.82 -1.76
C ALA A 432 -31.46 39.78 -2.89
N LYS A 433 -31.74 41.06 -2.67
CA LYS A 433 -31.36 42.16 -3.57
C LYS A 433 -30.97 43.40 -2.78
N GLY A 434 -30.10 44.23 -3.35
CA GLY A 434 -29.72 45.50 -2.76
C GLY A 434 -29.27 46.52 -3.81
N GLU A 435 -29.31 47.80 -3.45
CA GLU A 435 -28.79 48.90 -4.25
C GLU A 435 -27.63 49.57 -3.51
N ILE A 436 -26.56 49.90 -4.22
CA ILE A 436 -25.29 50.39 -3.68
C ILE A 436 -24.88 51.65 -4.43
N MET A 437 -24.64 52.73 -3.70
CA MET A 437 -24.22 53.99 -4.32
C MET A 437 -22.69 54.06 -4.40
N MET A 438 -22.14 53.85 -5.60
CA MET A 438 -20.71 53.95 -5.84
C MET A 438 -20.19 55.37 -5.53
N GLY A 439 -18.96 55.45 -5.01
CA GLY A 439 -18.33 56.71 -4.59
C GLY A 439 -18.75 57.24 -3.21
N HIS A 440 -19.81 56.69 -2.60
CA HIS A 440 -20.30 57.07 -1.28
C HIS A 440 -19.97 56.01 -0.22
N LEU A 441 -20.14 56.36 1.06
CA LEU A 441 -20.06 55.45 2.21
C LEU A 441 -21.44 55.35 2.87
N LEU A 442 -21.74 54.20 3.47
CA LEU A 442 -22.99 54.00 4.20
C LEU A 442 -22.77 54.30 5.69
N ALA A 443 -23.48 55.30 6.21
CA ALA A 443 -23.47 55.66 7.62
C ALA A 443 -24.74 55.14 8.31
N MET A 444 -24.57 54.27 9.29
CA MET A 444 -25.65 53.63 10.04
C MET A 444 -25.72 54.18 11.46
N ASP A 445 -26.93 54.49 11.93
CA ASP A 445 -27.16 54.88 13.31
C ASP A 445 -27.43 53.63 14.16
N SER A 446 -26.49 53.28 15.04
CA SER A 446 -26.65 52.17 15.99
C SER A 446 -27.40 52.58 17.28
N GLY A 447 -28.14 53.71 17.25
CA GLY A 447 -28.81 54.33 18.40
C GLY A 447 -27.90 55.21 19.25
N MET A 448 -26.67 55.46 18.80
CA MET A 448 -25.64 56.21 19.51
C MET A 448 -25.34 57.56 18.84
N ALA A 449 -26.02 57.89 17.72
CA ALA A 449 -25.80 59.13 17.02
C ALA A 449 -26.21 60.34 17.88
N LYS A 450 -25.26 61.25 18.12
CA LYS A 450 -25.48 62.47 18.92
C LYS A 450 -25.97 63.64 18.08
N ARG A 451 -25.72 63.61 16.77
CA ARG A 451 -26.04 64.69 15.83
C ARG A 451 -26.38 64.11 14.47
N LYS A 452 -27.45 64.62 13.83
CA LYS A 452 -27.78 64.24 12.45
C LYS A 452 -26.77 64.85 11.48
N ILE A 453 -26.27 64.02 10.57
CA ILE A 453 -25.41 64.40 9.46
C ILE A 453 -26.22 64.51 8.16
N GLU A 454 -25.75 65.31 7.21
CA GLU A 454 -26.36 65.43 5.88
C GLU A 454 -25.90 64.28 4.97
N GLY A 455 -26.87 63.54 4.42
CA GLY A 455 -26.65 62.46 3.46
C GLY A 455 -27.97 62.03 2.80
N ILE A 456 -27.88 61.10 1.86
CA ILE A 456 -29.06 60.58 1.13
C ILE A 456 -29.67 59.45 1.95
N PRO A 457 -30.93 59.55 2.42
CA PRO A 457 -31.55 58.50 3.22
C PRO A 457 -31.75 57.20 2.45
N THR A 458 -31.40 56.10 3.09
CA THR A 458 -31.56 54.73 2.58
C THR A 458 -31.85 53.76 3.74
N MET A 459 -32.09 52.49 3.41
CA MET A 459 -32.11 51.39 4.37
C MET A 459 -30.92 50.48 4.11
N GLU A 460 -30.27 50.02 5.17
CA GLU A 460 -29.22 49.01 5.09
C GLU A 460 -29.83 47.63 4.76
N PRO A 461 -29.26 46.88 3.80
CA PRO A 461 -29.92 45.69 3.26
C PRO A 461 -29.94 44.46 4.19
N ALA A 462 -28.97 44.27 5.10
CA ALA A 462 -28.87 43.10 5.96
C ALA A 462 -29.86 43.12 7.15
N PHE A 463 -29.97 44.25 7.84
CA PHE A 463 -30.75 44.42 9.08
C PHE A 463 -31.90 45.41 8.94
N GLN A 464 -32.06 46.04 7.76
CA GLN A 464 -33.12 47.04 7.48
C GLN A 464 -33.08 48.25 8.42
N LEU A 465 -31.87 48.64 8.85
CA LEU A 465 -31.67 49.79 9.70
C LEU A 465 -31.67 51.09 8.87
N PRO A 466 -32.21 52.20 9.41
CA PRO A 466 -32.09 53.51 8.77
C PRO A 466 -30.63 53.92 8.61
N ALA A 467 -30.24 54.25 7.37
CA ALA A 467 -28.88 54.61 7.02
C ALA A 467 -28.86 55.82 6.08
N LEU A 468 -27.68 56.43 5.92
CA LEU A 468 -27.44 57.57 5.05
C LEU A 468 -26.26 57.27 4.14
N TRP A 469 -26.39 57.48 2.84
CA TRP A 469 -25.25 57.57 1.94
C TRP A 469 -24.59 58.95 2.10
N ILE A 470 -23.29 58.94 2.40
CA ILE A 470 -22.49 60.15 2.63
C ILE A 470 -21.25 60.15 1.72
N ASP A 471 -20.78 61.33 1.36
CA ASP A 471 -19.50 61.48 0.67
C ASP A 471 -18.33 60.97 1.52
N LYS A 472 -17.28 60.47 0.87
CA LYS A 472 -16.05 59.99 1.55
C LYS A 472 -15.42 61.04 2.47
N GLU A 473 -15.55 62.32 2.12
CA GLU A 473 -15.04 63.46 2.91
C GLU A 473 -15.75 63.62 4.27
N LYS A 474 -17.01 63.18 4.37
CA LYS A 474 -17.82 63.28 5.60
C LYS A 474 -17.63 62.09 6.56
N LYS A 475 -16.71 61.16 6.25
CA LYS A 475 -16.45 59.96 7.05
C LYS A 475 -16.11 60.28 8.50
N ASP A 476 -15.15 61.18 8.71
CA ASP A 476 -14.64 61.49 10.06
C ASP A 476 -15.73 62.20 10.90
N GLU A 477 -16.49 63.11 10.28
CA GLU A 477 -17.62 63.79 10.94
C GLU A 477 -18.72 62.79 11.36
N ALA A 478 -19.05 61.84 10.48
CA ALA A 478 -20.04 60.81 10.76
C ALA A 478 -19.61 59.90 11.92
N GLN A 479 -18.35 59.46 11.93
CA GLN A 479 -17.80 58.63 13.01
C GLN A 479 -17.78 59.37 14.36
N VAL A 480 -17.36 60.64 14.39
CA VAL A 480 -17.38 61.48 15.61
C VAL A 480 -18.81 61.70 16.12
N SER A 481 -19.76 61.80 15.19
CA SER A 481 -21.18 61.97 15.50
C SER A 481 -21.83 60.68 16.02
N GLY A 482 -21.12 59.55 16.00
CA GLY A 482 -21.58 58.26 16.54
C GLY A 482 -22.16 57.30 15.50
N TYR A 483 -21.99 57.57 14.20
CA TYR A 483 -22.41 56.65 13.14
C TYR A 483 -21.34 55.58 12.86
N THR A 484 -21.80 54.38 12.55
CA THR A 484 -20.94 53.33 11.99
C THR A 484 -20.88 53.52 10.48
N VAL A 485 -19.68 53.83 9.97
CA VAL A 485 -19.47 54.10 8.54
C VAL A 485 -18.79 52.92 7.87
N VAL A 486 -19.40 52.39 6.82
CA VAL A 486 -18.90 51.24 6.05
C VAL A 486 -18.84 51.55 4.55
N ASP A 487 -17.91 50.92 3.87
CA ASP A 487 -17.72 51.02 2.41
C ASP A 487 -18.68 50.08 1.64
N PRO A 488 -18.96 50.37 0.36
CA PRO A 488 -19.84 49.57 -0.50
C PRO A 488 -19.61 48.05 -0.45
N SER A 489 -18.36 47.59 -0.53
CA SER A 489 -18.02 46.16 -0.50
C SER A 489 -18.34 45.53 0.85
N THR A 490 -18.13 46.25 1.96
CA THR A 490 -18.53 45.80 3.29
C THR A 490 -20.06 45.68 3.42
N VAL A 491 -20.83 46.59 2.82
CA VAL A 491 -22.30 46.50 2.81
C VAL A 491 -22.76 45.22 2.12
N ILE A 492 -22.26 44.95 0.91
CA ILE A 492 -22.58 43.73 0.17
C ILE A 492 -22.15 42.49 0.97
N ALA A 493 -20.91 42.47 1.47
CA ALA A 493 -20.38 41.34 2.25
C ALA A 493 -21.20 41.05 3.51
N THR A 494 -21.65 42.08 4.23
CA THR A 494 -22.49 41.94 5.43
C THR A 494 -23.85 41.36 5.09
N HIS A 495 -24.48 41.87 4.03
CA HIS A 495 -25.76 41.35 3.55
C HIS A 495 -25.65 39.89 3.08
N LEU A 496 -24.62 39.56 2.29
CA LEU A 496 -24.35 38.17 1.90
C LEU A 496 -24.18 37.27 3.12
N THR A 497 -23.45 37.71 4.14
CA THR A 497 -23.22 36.91 5.35
C THR A 497 -24.53 36.57 6.07
N GLU A 498 -25.41 37.56 6.28
CA GLU A 498 -26.68 37.32 6.98
C GLU A 498 -27.68 36.50 6.14
N VAL A 499 -27.73 36.73 4.82
CA VAL A 499 -28.59 35.92 3.94
C VAL A 499 -28.11 34.47 3.89
N LEU A 500 -26.81 34.24 3.73
CA LEU A 500 -26.23 32.89 3.75
C LEU A 500 -26.44 32.19 5.09
N ARG A 501 -26.44 32.94 6.21
CA ARG A 501 -26.73 32.40 7.54
C ARG A 501 -28.20 32.00 7.66
N THR A 502 -29.10 32.81 7.11
CA THR A 502 -30.55 32.55 7.13
C THR A 502 -30.92 31.34 6.30
N HIS A 503 -30.21 31.08 5.19
CA HIS A 503 -30.40 29.91 4.31
C HIS A 503 -29.36 28.80 4.52
N ALA A 504 -28.75 28.74 5.71
CA ALA A 504 -27.69 27.77 6.00
C ALA A 504 -28.18 26.31 5.89
N ASP A 505 -29.43 26.06 6.26
CA ASP A 505 -30.11 24.77 6.16
C ASP A 505 -30.28 24.33 4.69
N GLU A 506 -30.56 25.26 3.78
CA GLU A 506 -30.71 24.97 2.36
C GLU A 506 -29.38 24.76 1.63
N LEU A 507 -28.31 25.35 2.18
CA LEU A 507 -26.94 25.24 1.69
C LEU A 507 -26.25 23.94 2.11
N LEU A 508 -26.66 23.35 3.24
CA LEU A 508 -26.11 22.09 3.73
C LEU A 508 -26.86 20.90 3.12
N GLY A 509 -26.47 20.51 1.91
CA GLY A 509 -27.04 19.35 1.22
C GLY A 509 -26.49 18.02 1.73
N ARG A 510 -27.12 16.90 1.32
CA ARG A 510 -26.62 15.53 1.60
C ARG A 510 -25.17 15.32 1.14
N GLN A 511 -24.79 15.89 -0.01
CA GLN A 511 -23.42 15.80 -0.52
C GLN A 511 -22.42 16.54 0.39
N ASP A 512 -22.83 17.68 0.95
CA ASP A 512 -21.98 18.48 1.82
C ASP A 512 -21.84 17.83 3.19
N THR A 513 -22.92 17.26 3.72
CA THR A 513 -22.88 16.42 4.93
C THR A 513 -21.95 15.21 4.73
N GLN A 514 -22.00 14.53 3.58
CA GLN A 514 -21.08 13.43 3.29
C GLN A 514 -19.62 13.91 3.28
N LYS A 515 -19.31 15.03 2.61
CA LYS A 515 -17.95 15.61 2.60
C LYS A 515 -17.46 15.96 4.01
N LEU A 516 -18.35 16.45 4.88
CA LEU A 516 -18.01 16.74 6.28
C LEU A 516 -17.68 15.46 7.04
N LEU A 517 -18.47 14.39 6.87
CA LEU A 517 -18.20 13.07 7.46
C LEU A 517 -16.89 12.46 6.94
N ASP A 518 -16.63 12.54 5.63
CA ASP A 518 -15.40 12.04 5.01
C ASP A 518 -14.15 12.74 5.58
N ASN A 519 -14.24 14.06 5.82
CA ASN A 519 -13.17 14.82 6.45
C ASN A 519 -13.01 14.46 7.94
N LEU A 520 -14.11 14.26 8.66
CA LEU A 520 -14.06 13.83 10.06
C LEU A 520 -13.45 12.43 10.20
N ALA A 521 -13.75 11.51 9.26
CA ALA A 521 -13.24 10.15 9.23
C ALA A 521 -11.71 10.08 9.13
N LYS A 522 -11.05 11.12 8.59
CA LYS A 522 -9.57 11.21 8.57
C LYS A 522 -8.96 11.30 9.96
N THR A 523 -9.68 11.86 10.93
CA THR A 523 -9.20 12.05 12.32
C THR A 523 -9.89 11.11 13.31
N HIS A 524 -11.17 10.79 13.09
CA HIS A 524 -11.99 9.96 13.96
C HIS A 524 -12.68 8.83 13.17
N PRO A 525 -11.93 7.93 12.51
CA PRO A 525 -12.49 6.94 11.59
C PRO A 525 -13.50 5.99 12.24
N LYS A 526 -13.18 5.47 13.44
CA LYS A 526 -14.02 4.50 14.14
C LYS A 526 -15.41 5.04 14.49
N VAL A 527 -15.48 6.31 14.91
CA VAL A 527 -16.75 6.93 15.31
C VAL A 527 -17.66 7.14 14.11
N VAL A 528 -17.09 7.56 12.97
CA VAL A 528 -17.85 7.74 11.74
C VAL A 528 -18.35 6.40 11.20
N GLU A 529 -17.48 5.38 11.19
CA GLU A 529 -17.81 4.03 10.69
C GLU A 529 -18.88 3.32 11.55
N GLU A 530 -18.82 3.44 12.88
CA GLU A 530 -19.83 2.86 13.78
C GLU A 530 -21.18 3.58 13.69
N LEU A 531 -21.18 4.91 13.47
CA LEU A 531 -22.40 5.71 13.45
C LEU A 531 -23.11 5.68 12.10
N VAL A 532 -22.40 5.99 11.01
CA VAL A 532 -22.98 6.15 9.66
C VAL A 532 -22.35 5.15 8.71
N PRO A 533 -23.14 4.28 8.02
CA PRO A 533 -24.60 4.24 7.99
C PRO A 533 -25.24 3.33 9.05
N GLY A 534 -24.46 2.76 9.99
CA GLY A 534 -24.91 1.68 10.86
C GLY A 534 -26.04 2.03 11.83
N LEU A 535 -25.81 3.01 12.71
CA LEU A 535 -26.77 3.45 13.74
C LEU A 535 -27.68 4.59 13.27
N LEU A 536 -27.18 5.45 12.38
CA LEU A 536 -27.92 6.57 11.81
C LEU A 536 -27.63 6.66 10.29
N PRO A 537 -28.68 6.62 9.44
CA PRO A 537 -28.50 6.88 8.01
C PRO A 537 -28.13 8.35 7.78
N LEU A 538 -27.48 8.65 6.65
CA LEU A 538 -27.03 10.01 6.31
C LEU A 538 -28.18 11.05 6.23
N GLY A 539 -29.42 10.63 6.01
CA GLY A 539 -30.57 11.53 6.14
C GLY A 539 -31.88 10.94 5.72
#